data_AF-A0A1M5E4Z6-F1
#
_entry.id   AF-A0A1M5E4Z6-F1
#
_cell.length_a   1.000
_cell.length_b   1.000
_cell.length_c   1.000
_cell.angle_alpha   90.00
_cell.angle_beta   90.00
_cell.angle_gamma   90.00
#
_symmetry.space_group_name_H-M   'P 1'
#
loop_
_entity.id
_entity.type
_entity.pdbx_description
1 polymer ?
#
loop_
_entity_poly.entity_id
_entity_poly.type
_entity_poly.pdbx_seq_one_letter_code
_entity_poly.pdbx_strand_id
1 'polypeptide(L)'
;MSRILAIGDVHGCRHLLEAVLHRASYNPDRDRLILLGDYIDRGPDSKGTLELVRGLVSNGAVALRGNHEQMLLDAIRNPDPVNELGTWLDNGGRATLDNFGAYSVKSLAKWQDFLENLPLIHQEDKYIFVHAGIFPGSEIQTDIDLL
;
A
#
# COMPACT_ATOMS: atom_id res chain seq x y z
N MET A 1 -15.84 21.50 5.49
CA MET A 1 -14.89 20.53 4.93
C MET A 1 -14.67 19.43 5.95
N SER A 2 -14.76 18.17 5.54
CA SER A 2 -14.37 17.03 6.39
C SER A 2 -12.86 17.09 6.65
N ARG A 3 -12.41 16.65 7.83
CA ARG A 3 -10.99 16.56 8.16
C ARG A 3 -10.36 15.45 7.31
N ILE A 4 -9.28 15.77 6.60
CA ILE A 4 -8.49 14.78 5.86
C ILE A 4 -7.35 14.29 6.74
N LEU A 5 -7.20 12.98 6.86
CA LEU A 5 -6.08 12.30 7.51
C LEU A 5 -5.31 11.54 6.44
N ALA A 6 -4.04 11.91 6.22
CA ALA A 6 -3.14 11.19 5.33
C ALA A 6 -2.11 10.43 6.17
N ILE A 7 -1.94 9.13 5.91
CA ILE A 7 -0.99 8.26 6.61
C ILE A 7 0.00 7.71 5.59
N GLY A 8 1.29 7.88 5.88
CA GLY A 8 2.41 7.36 5.08
C GLY A 8 2.60 5.85 5.24
N ASP A 9 3.80 5.41 4.88
CA ASP A 9 4.19 4.00 4.83
C ASP A 9 3.90 3.26 6.14
N VAL A 10 3.36 2.05 6.00
CA VAL A 10 2.96 1.20 7.13
C VAL A 10 3.93 0.03 7.30
N HIS A 11 4.42 -0.55 6.20
CA HIS A 11 5.41 -1.64 6.18
C HIS A 11 5.12 -2.75 7.21
N GLY A 12 3.97 -3.41 7.11
CA GLY A 12 3.60 -4.50 8.02
C GLY A 12 3.43 -4.10 9.49
N CYS A 13 3.49 -2.82 9.84
CA CYS A 13 3.34 -2.34 11.22
C CYS A 13 1.88 -2.07 11.57
N ARG A 14 1.00 -3.09 11.41
CA ARG A 14 -0.44 -2.98 11.68
C ARG A 14 -0.75 -2.28 13.01
N HIS A 15 -0.05 -2.67 14.08
CA HIS A 15 -0.24 -2.11 15.42
C HIS A 15 0.02 -0.58 15.48
N LEU A 16 0.95 -0.06 14.69
CA LEU A 16 1.20 1.38 14.61
C LEU A 16 0.12 2.10 13.80
N LEU A 17 -0.36 1.50 12.71
CA LEU A 17 -1.50 2.04 11.96
C LEU A 17 -2.75 2.13 12.86
N GLU A 18 -3.07 1.07 13.59
CA GLU A 18 -4.18 1.06 14.58
C GLU A 18 -3.97 2.14 15.65
N ALA A 19 -2.76 2.27 16.20
CA ALA A 19 -2.44 3.26 17.23
C ALA A 19 -2.60 4.70 16.70
N VAL A 20 -2.16 4.98 15.47
CA VAL A 20 -2.30 6.32 14.86
C VAL A 20 -3.76 6.64 14.58
N LEU A 21 -4.54 5.70 14.02
CA LEU A 21 -5.97 5.88 13.78
C LEU A 21 -6.73 6.15 15.09
N HIS A 22 -6.42 5.39 16.15
CA HIS A 22 -6.99 5.60 17.47
C HIS A 22 -6.59 6.96 18.04
N ARG A 23 -5.30 7.32 17.99
CA ARG A 23 -4.81 8.61 18.49
C ARG A 23 -5.41 9.81 17.76
N ALA A 24 -5.65 9.67 16.46
CA ALA A 24 -6.34 10.69 15.65
C ALA A 24 -7.85 10.75 15.91
N SER A 25 -8.40 9.78 16.66
CA SER A 25 -9.84 9.56 16.83
C SER A 25 -10.53 9.51 15.48
N TYR A 26 -10.00 8.68 14.57
CA TYR A 26 -10.54 8.51 13.23
C TYR A 26 -12.01 8.04 13.29
N ASN A 27 -12.87 8.71 12.53
CA ASN A 27 -14.26 8.35 12.35
C ASN A 27 -14.63 8.43 10.86
N PRO A 28 -15.00 7.31 10.21
CA PRO A 28 -15.33 7.28 8.78
C PRO A 28 -16.54 8.15 8.39
N ASP A 29 -17.45 8.45 9.33
CA ASP A 29 -18.61 9.33 9.07
C ASP A 29 -18.24 10.82 9.04
N ARG A 30 -17.04 11.17 9.52
CA ARG A 30 -16.62 12.58 9.71
C ARG A 30 -15.28 12.91 9.06
N ASP A 31 -14.46 11.91 8.78
CA ASP A 31 -13.10 12.04 8.27
C ASP A 31 -12.94 11.42 6.88
N ARG A 32 -12.05 11.98 6.08
CA ARG A 32 -11.52 11.34 4.89
C ARG A 32 -10.15 10.76 5.21
N LEU A 33 -9.99 9.45 5.04
CA LEU A 33 -8.73 8.75 5.28
C LEU A 33 -8.05 8.45 3.94
N ILE A 34 -6.83 8.92 3.78
CA ILE A 34 -5.94 8.63 2.66
C ILE A 34 -4.73 7.84 3.18
N LEU A 35 -4.50 6.66 2.63
CA LEU A 35 -3.31 5.84 2.89
C LEU A 35 -2.38 5.92 1.69
N LEU A 36 -1.11 6.23 1.90
CA LEU A 36 -0.17 6.63 0.82
C LEU A 36 0.64 5.48 0.21
N GLY A 37 0.30 4.23 0.50
CA GLY A 37 1.01 3.04 -0.01
C GLY A 37 1.95 2.40 1.02
N ASP A 38 2.72 1.42 0.55
CA ASP A 38 3.73 0.68 1.32
C ASP A 38 3.15 0.04 2.58
N TYR A 39 2.18 -0.84 2.37
CA TYR A 39 1.48 -1.56 3.43
C TYR A 39 2.20 -2.82 3.87
N ILE A 40 2.95 -3.44 2.96
CA ILE A 40 3.65 -4.70 3.18
C ILE A 40 5.16 -4.51 3.36
N ASP A 41 5.83 -5.63 3.61
CA ASP A 41 7.27 -5.79 3.74
C ASP A 41 7.86 -5.15 5.00
N ARG A 42 9.08 -5.59 5.35
CA ARG A 42 9.92 -5.12 6.47
C ARG A 42 9.38 -5.38 7.88
N GLY A 43 8.14 -4.98 8.18
CA GLY A 43 7.56 -5.12 9.50
C GLY A 43 6.91 -6.48 9.79
N PRO A 44 6.31 -6.62 10.98
CA PRO A 44 6.01 -7.93 11.55
C PRO A 44 4.66 -8.54 11.13
N ASP A 45 3.76 -7.79 10.49
CA ASP A 45 2.38 -8.23 10.23
C ASP A 45 1.80 -7.67 8.92
N SER A 46 2.47 -7.93 7.79
CA SER A 46 2.00 -7.53 6.45
C SER A 46 0.61 -8.09 6.11
N LYS A 47 0.32 -9.31 6.55
CA LYS A 47 -1.00 -9.94 6.36
C LYS A 47 -2.10 -9.17 7.08
N GLY A 48 -1.92 -8.91 8.37
CA GLY A 48 -2.87 -8.13 9.15
C GLY A 48 -3.00 -6.70 8.61
N THR A 49 -1.91 -6.09 8.18
CA THR A 49 -1.96 -4.75 7.58
C THR A 49 -2.83 -4.74 6.32
N LEU A 50 -2.64 -5.68 5.38
CA LEU A 50 -3.49 -5.74 4.17
C LEU A 50 -4.97 -6.00 4.50
N GLU A 51 -5.25 -6.87 5.49
CA GLU A 51 -6.62 -7.12 5.95
C GLU A 51 -7.26 -5.84 6.53
N LEU A 52 -6.52 -5.07 7.34
CA LEU A 52 -6.96 -3.80 7.89
C LEU A 52 -7.18 -2.74 6.80
N VAL A 53 -6.21 -2.56 5.89
CA VAL A 53 -6.29 -1.60 4.78
C VAL A 53 -7.49 -1.89 3.90
N ARG A 54 -7.71 -3.17 3.51
CA ARG A 54 -8.90 -3.57 2.73
C ARG A 54 -10.21 -3.27 3.46
N GLY A 55 -10.25 -3.45 4.78
CA GLY A 55 -11.39 -3.08 5.62
C GLY A 55 -11.65 -1.57 5.65
N LEU A 56 -10.59 -0.76 5.76
CA LEU A 56 -10.67 0.70 5.71
C LEU A 56 -11.17 1.19 4.35
N VAL A 57 -10.66 0.62 3.25
CA VAL A 57 -11.13 0.91 1.88
C VAL A 57 -12.60 0.55 1.71
N SER A 58 -13.04 -0.59 2.24
CA SER A 58 -14.46 -0.98 2.22
C SER A 58 -15.36 -0.01 2.98
N ASN A 59 -14.80 0.73 3.95
CA ASN A 59 -15.47 1.80 4.71
C ASN A 59 -15.24 3.20 4.10
N GLY A 60 -14.75 3.27 2.87
CA GLY A 60 -14.62 4.52 2.11
C GLY A 60 -13.31 5.27 2.28
N ALA A 61 -12.27 4.67 2.86
CA ALA A 61 -10.90 5.20 2.77
C ALA A 61 -10.36 5.07 1.34
N VAL A 62 -9.42 5.94 0.95
CA VAL A 62 -8.63 5.79 -0.27
C VAL A 62 -7.27 5.23 0.12
N ALA A 63 -6.86 4.14 -0.51
CA ALA A 63 -5.53 3.55 -0.33
C ALA A 63 -4.80 3.60 -1.66
N LEU A 64 -3.65 4.28 -1.70
CA LEU A 64 -2.80 4.31 -2.87
C LEU A 64 -1.93 3.06 -2.94
N ARG A 65 -1.49 2.71 -4.14
CA ARG A 65 -0.45 1.68 -4.32
C ARG A 65 0.92 2.31 -4.05
N GLY A 66 1.75 1.67 -3.23
CA GLY A 66 3.16 2.01 -3.08
C GLY A 66 4.06 1.17 -3.99
N ASN A 67 5.35 1.46 -4.00
CA ASN A 67 6.32 0.71 -4.80
C ASN A 67 6.51 -0.72 -4.26
N HIS A 68 6.29 -0.96 -2.98
CA HIS A 68 6.33 -2.32 -2.42
C HIS A 68 5.18 -3.21 -2.91
N GLU A 69 3.96 -2.68 -2.98
CA GLU A 69 2.84 -3.40 -3.58
C GLU A 69 3.10 -3.69 -5.06
N GLN A 70 3.73 -2.75 -5.77
CA GLN A 70 4.08 -2.91 -7.17
C GLN A 70 5.15 -3.99 -7.39
N MET A 71 6.23 -3.99 -6.60
CA MET A 71 7.26 -5.05 -6.64
C MET A 71 6.64 -6.43 -6.37
N LEU A 72 5.70 -6.55 -5.43
CA LEU A 72 4.98 -7.81 -5.20
C LEU A 72 4.16 -8.22 -6.43
N LEU A 73 3.42 -7.29 -7.05
CA LEU A 73 2.65 -7.58 -8.26
C LEU A 73 3.54 -8.08 -9.40
N ASP A 74 4.69 -7.43 -9.60
CA ASP A 74 5.65 -7.82 -10.64
C ASP A 74 6.27 -9.19 -10.34
N ALA A 75 6.61 -9.47 -9.08
CA ALA A 75 7.08 -10.79 -8.65
C ALA A 75 6.02 -11.90 -8.78
N ILE A 76 4.72 -11.59 -8.62
CA ILE A 76 3.62 -12.54 -8.87
C ILE A 76 3.52 -12.86 -10.36
N ARG A 77 3.61 -11.84 -11.22
CA ARG A 77 3.47 -11.97 -12.68
C ARG A 77 4.68 -12.66 -13.30
N ASN A 78 5.89 -12.29 -12.86
CA ASN A 78 7.15 -12.85 -13.32
C ASN A 78 8.04 -13.23 -12.12
N PRO A 79 7.95 -14.46 -11.59
CA PRO A 79 8.69 -14.87 -10.39
C PRO A 79 10.16 -15.21 -10.70
N ASP A 80 10.89 -14.32 -11.40
CA ASP A 80 12.29 -14.48 -11.73
C ASP A 80 13.18 -14.21 -10.50
N PRO A 81 13.96 -15.19 -10.01
CA PRO A 81 14.74 -15.04 -8.78
C PRO A 81 15.85 -13.99 -8.84
N VAL A 82 16.28 -13.58 -10.02
CA VAL A 82 17.36 -12.58 -10.22
C VAL A 82 16.76 -11.18 -10.36
N ASN A 83 15.60 -11.06 -11.00
CA ASN A 83 14.95 -9.79 -11.32
C ASN A 83 13.80 -9.48 -10.36
N GLU A 84 12.54 -9.67 -10.75
CA GLU A 84 11.38 -9.16 -10.02
C GLU A 84 11.22 -9.81 -8.64
N LEU A 85 11.30 -11.14 -8.56
CA LEU A 85 11.23 -11.84 -7.27
C LEU A 85 12.45 -11.52 -6.42
N GLY A 86 13.65 -11.52 -7.00
CA GLY A 86 14.89 -11.17 -6.29
C GLY A 86 14.82 -9.77 -5.68
N THR A 87 14.44 -8.78 -6.49
CA THR A 87 14.30 -7.37 -6.12
C THR A 87 13.29 -7.17 -5.00
N TRP A 88 12.09 -7.74 -5.12
CA TRP A 88 11.07 -7.63 -4.07
C TRP A 88 11.55 -8.26 -2.75
N LEU A 89 12.15 -9.44 -2.83
CA LEU A 89 12.69 -10.14 -1.69
C LEU A 89 13.80 -9.33 -0.99
N ASP A 90 14.72 -8.72 -1.73
CA ASP A 90 15.80 -7.86 -1.22
C ASP A 90 15.28 -6.57 -0.57
N ASN A 91 14.10 -6.11 -0.97
CA ASN A 91 13.45 -4.95 -0.36
C ASN A 91 12.58 -5.29 0.86
N GLY A 92 12.58 -6.55 1.34
CA GLY A 92 11.87 -6.94 2.57
C GLY A 92 10.68 -7.86 2.34
N GLY A 93 10.45 -8.32 1.11
CA GLY A 93 9.41 -9.30 0.77
C GLY A 93 9.50 -10.63 1.54
N ARG A 94 10.68 -10.98 2.07
CA ARG A 94 10.84 -12.16 2.96
C ARG A 94 9.91 -12.08 4.18
N ALA A 95 9.86 -10.91 4.83
CA ALA A 95 8.99 -10.71 6.00
C ALA A 95 7.51 -10.92 5.63
N THR A 96 7.09 -10.44 4.45
CA THR A 96 5.74 -10.68 3.94
C THR A 96 5.47 -12.17 3.74
N LEU A 97 6.36 -12.90 3.07
CA LEU A 97 6.20 -14.36 2.91
C LEU A 97 6.05 -15.07 4.27
N ASP A 98 6.90 -14.73 5.24
CA ASP A 98 6.86 -15.30 6.59
C ASP A 98 5.54 -14.99 7.31
N ASN A 99 5.06 -13.74 7.25
CA ASN A 99 3.79 -13.32 7.85
C ASN A 99 2.58 -14.06 7.25
N PHE A 100 2.68 -14.44 5.97
CA PHE A 100 1.66 -15.22 5.28
C PHE A 100 1.82 -16.74 5.46
N GLY A 101 2.94 -17.21 6.01
CA GLY A 101 3.31 -18.63 6.01
C GLY A 101 3.45 -19.19 4.59
N ALA A 102 3.88 -18.35 3.65
CA ALA A 102 3.90 -18.65 2.23
C ALA A 102 5.28 -19.15 1.79
N TYR A 103 5.31 -20.31 1.13
CA TYR A 103 6.54 -20.88 0.56
C TYR A 103 6.90 -20.29 -0.81
N SER A 104 5.97 -19.57 -1.44
CA SER A 104 6.21 -18.90 -2.72
C SER A 104 5.31 -17.68 -2.90
N VAL A 105 5.79 -16.71 -3.68
CA VAL A 105 5.05 -15.49 -4.03
C VAL A 105 3.70 -15.77 -4.71
N LYS A 106 3.56 -16.88 -5.43
CA LYS A 106 2.29 -17.29 -6.05
C LYS A 106 1.17 -17.52 -5.04
N SER A 107 1.51 -17.84 -3.80
CA SER A 107 0.53 -17.99 -2.71
C SER A 107 -0.15 -16.66 -2.35
N LEU A 108 0.47 -15.54 -2.71
CA LEU A 108 -0.04 -14.19 -2.49
C LEU A 108 -0.91 -13.69 -3.64
N ALA A 109 -1.03 -14.44 -4.76
CA ALA A 109 -1.81 -14.04 -5.93
C ALA A 109 -3.29 -13.74 -5.62
N LYS A 110 -3.85 -14.29 -4.53
CA LYS A 110 -5.19 -13.95 -4.05
C LYS A 110 -5.38 -12.47 -3.67
N TRP A 111 -4.30 -11.72 -3.47
CA TRP A 111 -4.31 -10.28 -3.20
C TRP A 111 -4.11 -9.44 -4.46
N GLN A 112 -3.76 -10.06 -5.58
CA GLN A 112 -3.43 -9.37 -6.83
C GLN A 112 -4.55 -8.41 -7.24
N ASP A 113 -5.79 -8.89 -7.32
CA ASP A 113 -6.95 -8.06 -7.70
C ASP A 113 -7.12 -6.84 -6.77
N PHE A 114 -6.92 -7.00 -5.47
CA PHE A 114 -7.03 -5.89 -4.53
C PHE A 114 -5.93 -4.86 -4.76
N LEU A 115 -4.67 -5.30 -4.88
CA LEU A 115 -3.50 -4.44 -5.04
C LEU A 115 -3.46 -3.75 -6.41
N GLU A 116 -3.89 -4.42 -7.47
CA GLU A 116 -3.96 -3.85 -8.82
C GLU A 116 -5.00 -2.73 -8.94
N ASN A 117 -6.09 -2.83 -8.17
CA ASN A 117 -7.16 -1.83 -8.14
C ASN A 117 -6.88 -0.65 -7.21
N LEU A 118 -5.75 -0.63 -6.48
CA LEU A 118 -5.34 0.54 -5.72
C LEU A 118 -4.88 1.65 -6.69
N PRO A 119 -5.46 2.86 -6.62
CA PRO A 119 -5.02 3.96 -7.47
C PRO A 119 -3.56 4.35 -7.18
N LEU A 120 -2.87 4.81 -8.21
CA LEU A 120 -1.52 5.37 -8.10
C LEU A 120 -1.53 6.84 -7.64
N ILE A 121 -2.64 7.52 -7.94
CA ILE A 121 -2.85 8.94 -7.64
C ILE A 121 -4.31 9.14 -7.21
N HIS A 122 -4.52 10.00 -6.22
CA HIS A 122 -5.84 10.47 -5.83
C HIS A 122 -5.84 11.99 -5.77
N GLN A 123 -6.82 12.62 -6.40
CA GLN A 123 -6.99 14.07 -6.36
C GLN A 123 -8.32 14.40 -5.71
N GLU A 124 -8.29 15.26 -4.70
CA GLU A 124 -9.48 15.73 -4.01
C GLU A 124 -9.29 17.18 -3.55
N ASP A 125 -10.29 18.02 -3.84
CA ASP A 125 -10.26 19.47 -3.63
C ASP A 125 -9.01 20.13 -4.24
N LYS A 126 -8.05 20.50 -3.38
CA LYS A 126 -6.80 21.19 -3.71
C LYS A 126 -5.56 20.33 -3.44
N TYR A 127 -5.78 19.05 -3.12
CA TYR A 127 -4.73 18.11 -2.76
C TYR A 127 -4.58 17.05 -3.84
N ILE A 128 -3.33 16.69 -4.09
CA ILE A 128 -2.97 15.52 -4.87
C ILE A 128 -2.18 14.62 -3.92
N PHE A 129 -2.59 13.35 -3.85
CA PHE A 129 -1.95 12.31 -3.09
C PHE A 129 -1.32 11.32 -4.05
N VAL A 130 -0.03 11.06 -3.84
CA VAL A 130 0.81 10.15 -4.63
C VAL A 130 1.85 9.56 -3.68
N HIS A 131 2.32 8.36 -3.96
CA HIS A 131 3.32 7.69 -3.13
C HIS A 131 4.71 8.37 -3.22
N ALA A 132 5.36 8.36 -4.38
CA ALA A 132 6.74 8.85 -4.53
C ALA A 132 6.85 10.35 -4.86
N GLY A 133 5.81 10.95 -5.46
CA GLY A 133 5.77 12.38 -5.80
C GLY A 133 5.41 12.64 -7.27
N ILE A 134 5.42 13.91 -7.66
CA ILE A 134 5.24 14.36 -9.06
C ILE A 134 6.42 15.27 -9.41
N PHE A 135 7.03 15.05 -10.58
CA PHE A 135 8.11 15.90 -11.07
C PHE A 135 7.59 17.32 -11.38
N PRO A 136 8.16 18.38 -10.79
CA PRO A 136 7.73 19.74 -11.07
C PRO A 136 7.80 20.09 -12.55
N GLY A 137 6.71 20.61 -13.11
CA GLY A 137 6.63 21.01 -14.51
C GLY A 137 6.32 19.89 -15.51
N SER A 138 6.13 18.65 -15.04
CA SER A 138 5.60 17.55 -15.86
C SER A 138 4.07 17.56 -15.87
N GLU A 139 3.47 16.97 -16.91
CA GLU A 139 2.05 16.60 -16.85
C GLU A 139 1.86 15.52 -15.80
N ILE A 140 0.74 15.57 -15.07
CA ILE A 140 0.42 14.56 -14.05
C ILE A 140 0.26 13.21 -14.74
N GLN A 141 1.22 12.32 -14.52
CA GLN A 141 1.17 10.93 -14.97
C GLN A 141 0.20 10.13 -14.10
N THR A 142 -0.29 9.00 -14.60
CA THR A 142 -1.24 8.11 -13.89
C THR A 142 -0.79 6.65 -13.92
N ASP A 143 0.49 6.43 -14.19
CA ASP A 143 1.12 5.14 -14.43
C ASP A 143 2.21 4.85 -13.39
N ILE A 144 2.91 3.73 -13.58
CA ILE A 144 3.88 3.19 -12.63
C ILE A 144 5.07 4.12 -12.36
N ASP A 145 5.31 5.15 -13.19
CA ASP A 145 6.38 6.13 -12.99
C ASP A 145 6.19 6.98 -11.72
N LEU A 146 5.02 6.85 -11.06
CA LEU A 146 4.70 7.47 -9.78
C LEU A 146 5.18 6.68 -8.53
N LEU A 147 5.86 5.55 -8.72
CA LEU A 147 6.31 4.63 -7.67
C LEU A 147 7.84 4.56 -7.56
#